data_AF-A0A6L7AC26-F1
#
_entry.id   AF-A0A6L7AC26-F1
#
_cell.length_a   1.000
_cell.length_b   1.000
_cell.length_c   1.000
_cell.angle_alpha   90.00
_cell.angle_beta   90.00
_cell.angle_gamma   90.00
#
_symmetry.space_group_name_H-M   'P 1'
#
loop_
_entity.id
_entity.type
_entity.pdbx_description
1 polymer ?
#
loop_
_entity_poly.entity_id
_entity_poly.type
_entity_poly.pdbx_seq_one_letter_code
_entity_poly.pdbx_strand_id
1 'polypeptide(L)' 'MSENKNWKVEFYGEGTSWEYKNLTREQAEKKVNDCPDEYMAFMTPMDL' A
#
# COMPACT_ATOMS: atom_id res chain seq x y z
N MET A 1 21.98 9.06 4.05
CA MET A 1 21.59 7.65 4.24
C MET A 1 20.25 7.49 3.57
N SER A 2 20.20 6.84 2.42
CA SER A 2 18.93 6.54 1.76
C SER A 2 18.29 5.40 2.55
N GLU A 3 17.37 5.72 3.46
CA GLU A 3 16.54 4.69 4.09
C GLU A 3 15.76 4.02 2.95
N ASN A 4 16.14 2.79 2.57
CA ASN A 4 15.33 1.94 1.71
C ASN A 4 14.09 1.54 2.51
N LYS A 5 13.15 2.47 2.68
CA LYS A 5 11.85 2.19 3.30
C LYS A 5 11.03 1.43 2.28
N ASN A 6 10.84 0.14 2.56
CA ASN A 6 9.85 -0.67 1.90
C ASN A 6 8.47 -0.24 2.40
N TRP A 7 7.47 -0.22 1.54
CA TRP A 7 6.11 0.19 1.86
C TRP A 7 5.15 -0.99 1.71
N LYS A 8 4.11 -0.97 2.54
CA LYS A 8 2.95 -1.84 2.42
C LYS A 8 1.73 -1.01 2.06
N VAL A 9 0.85 -1.56 1.22
CA VAL A 9 -0.49 -1.02 0.98
C VAL A 9 -1.52 -2.11 1.26
N GLU A 10 -2.49 -1.81 2.11
CA GLU A 10 -3.59 -2.70 2.50
C GLU A 10 -4.91 -2.17 1.95
N PHE A 11 -5.75 -3.07 1.44
CA PHE A 11 -7.06 -2.77 0.88
C PHE A 11 -8.13 -3.48 1.68
N TYR A 12 -9.19 -2.76 2.03
CA TYR A 12 -10.35 -3.29 2.74
C TYR A 12 -11.64 -2.79 2.09
N GLY A 13 -12.54 -3.69 1.70
CA GLY A 13 -13.79 -3.33 1.04
C GLY A 13 -14.59 -4.56 0.62
N GLU A 14 -15.90 -4.39 0.43
CA GLU A 14 -16.84 -5.43 -0.04
C GLU A 14 -16.70 -6.82 0.63
N GLY A 15 -16.33 -6.86 1.92
CA GLY A 15 -16.13 -8.10 2.66
C GLY A 15 -14.85 -8.88 2.30
N THR A 16 -13.95 -8.30 1.51
CA THR A 16 -12.63 -8.85 1.21
C THR A 16 -11.51 -7.89 1.63
N SER A 17 -10.29 -8.42 1.71
CA SER A 17 -9.10 -7.63 1.98
C SER A 17 -7.87 -8.26 1.35
N TRP A 18 -6.95 -7.43 0.86
CA TRP A 18 -5.64 -7.88 0.37
C TRP A 18 -4.56 -6.85 0.68
N GLU A 19 -3.31 -7.25 0.52
CA GLU A 19 -2.16 -6.37 0.75
C GLU A 19 -1.07 -6.56 -0.31
N TYR A 20 -0.32 -5.49 -0.57
CA TYR A 20 0.94 -5.50 -1.31
C TYR A 20 2.05 -5.06 -0.36
N LYS A 21 3.17 -5.80 -0.35
CA LYS A 21 4.33 -5.56 0.52
C LYS A 21 5.59 -5.30 -0.32
N ASN A 22 6.64 -4.80 0.33
CA ASN A 22 7.96 -4.56 -0.27
C ASN A 22 7.92 -3.62 -1.50
N LEU A 23 7.03 -2.64 -1.46
CA LEU A 23 6.90 -1.64 -2.51
C LEU A 23 7.89 -0.50 -2.30
N THR A 24 8.37 0.10 -3.38
CA THR A 24 8.91 1.46 -3.27
C THR A 24 7.78 2.44 -2.91
N ARG A 25 8.15 3.63 -2.42
CA ARG A 25 7.16 4.67 -2.14
C ARG A 25 6.27 4.98 -3.35
N GLU A 26 6.87 5.14 -4.52
CA GLU A 26 6.16 5.43 -5.78
C GLU A 26 5.19 4.30 -6.15
N GLN A 27 5.60 3.05 -6.00
CA GLN A 27 4.72 1.90 -6.24
C GLN A 27 3.55 1.86 -5.26
N ALA A 28 3.78 2.19 -3.99
CA ALA A 28 2.74 2.25 -2.97
C ALA A 28 1.73 3.38 -3.25
N GLU A 29 2.22 4.59 -3.59
CA GLU A 29 1.38 5.72 -3.98
C GLU A 29 0.52 5.38 -5.20
N LYS A 30 1.10 4.71 -6.20
CA LYS A 30 0.35 4.22 -7.36
C LYS A 30 -0.75 3.24 -6.94
N LYS A 31 -0.46 2.29 -6.04
CA LYS A 31 -1.47 1.33 -5.56
C LYS A 31 -2.64 2.03 -4.84
N VAL A 32 -2.36 3.04 -4.03
CA VAL A 32 -3.41 3.84 -3.38
C VAL A 32 -4.24 4.61 -4.40
N ASN A 33 -3.60 5.23 -5.40
CA ASN A 33 -4.30 5.97 -6.45
C ASN A 33 -5.15 5.08 -7.37
N ASP A 34 -4.70 3.84 -7.60
CA ASP A 34 -5.41 2.82 -8.37
C ASP A 34 -6.45 2.06 -7.51
N CYS A 35 -6.74 2.52 -6.28
CA CYS A 35 -7.71 1.87 -5.40
C CYS A 35 -9.13 1.96 -6.00
N PRO A 36 -9.86 0.83 -6.12
CA PRO A 36 -11.27 0.87 -6.51
C PRO A 36 -12.09 1.68 -5.51
N ASP A 37 -13.15 2.35 -5.98
CA ASP A 37 -13.99 3.26 -5.19
C ASP A 37 -14.70 2.53 -4.02
N GLU A 38 -14.93 1.23 -4.14
CA GLU A 38 -15.57 0.37 -3.14
C GLU A 38 -14.62 -0.08 -2.02
N TYR A 39 -13.34 0.27 -2.13
CA TYR A 39 -12.28 -0.13 -1.20
C TYR A 39 -11.60 1.09 -0.57
N MET A 40 -11.10 0.88 0.64
CA MET A 40 -10.20 1.82 1.30
C MET A 40 -8.77 1.27 1.27
N ALA A 41 -7.82 2.09 0.79
CA ALA A 41 -6.41 1.76 0.75
C ALA A 41 -5.62 2.50 1.84
N PHE A 42 -4.77 1.78 2.58
CA PHE A 42 -3.89 2.32 3.61
C PHE A 42 -2.42 2.06 3.27
N MET A 43 -1.63 3.13 3.16
CA MET A 43 -0.19 3.05 2.88
C MET A 43 0.61 3.25 4.16
N THR A 44 1.43 2.27 4.50
CA THR A 44 2.22 2.25 5.75
C THR A 44 3.69 1.95 5.44
N PRO A 45 4.67 2.71 5.99
CA PRO A 45 6.06 2.36 5.86
C PRO A 45 6.35 1.07 6.64
N MET A 46 7.11 0.17 6.05
CA MET A 46 7.61 -1.03 6.73
C MET A 46 9.00 -0.72 7.26
N ASP A 47 9.14 -0.74 8.58
CA ASP A 47 10.45 -0.83 9.20
C ASP A 47 10.98 -2.25 8.93
N LEU A 48 12.17 -2.34 8.32
CA LEU A 48 12.87 -3.60 8.08
C LEU A 48 13.55 -4.08 9.37
#